data_AF-A0A348WFM9-F1
#
_entry.id   AF-A0A348WFM9-F1
#
_cell.length_a   1.000
_cell.length_b   1.000
_cell.length_c   1.000
_cell.angle_alpha   90.00
_cell.angle_beta   90.00
_cell.angle_gamma   90.00
#
_symmetry.space_group_name_H-M   'P 1'
#
loop_
_entity.id
_entity.type
_entity.pdbx_description
1 polymer ?
#
loop_
_entity_poly.entity_id
_entity_poly.type
_entity_poly.pdbx_seq_one_letter_code
_entity_poly.pdbx_strand_id
1 'polypeptide(L)' 'RDPIACKPAVLAETDRYVAFGSEYRALVNLPGIEDAKVWEPEPATVYFWSH' A
#
# COMPACT_ATOMS: atom_id res chain seq x y z
N ARG A 1 7.33 6.20 -0.99
CA ARG A 1 7.90 6.10 0.39
C ARG A 1 8.93 7.22 0.58
N ASP A 2 9.31 7.58 1.82
CA ASP A 2 10.38 8.57 2.03
C ASP A 2 11.71 8.10 1.39
N PRO A 3 12.60 9.01 0.97
CA PRO A 3 13.79 8.64 0.20
C PRO A 3 14.79 7.72 0.91
N ILE A 4 14.76 7.70 2.24
CA ILE A 4 15.69 6.90 3.06
C ILE A 4 15.02 5.65 3.64
N ALA A 5 13.78 5.36 3.22
CA ALA A 5 12.99 4.22 3.67
C ALA A 5 12.76 4.17 5.19
N CYS A 6 12.96 5.27 5.92
CA CYS A 6 13.00 5.25 7.38
C CYS A 6 11.61 5.14 8.00
N LYS A 7 10.56 5.44 7.24
CA LYS A 7 9.17 5.20 7.63
C LYS A 7 8.66 3.92 6.98
N PRO A 8 7.99 3.04 7.75
CA PRO A 8 7.34 1.86 7.19
C PRO A 8 6.17 2.29 6.31
N ALA A 9 5.95 1.53 5.24
CA ALA A 9 4.92 1.80 4.26
C ALA A 9 4.49 0.49 3.60
N VAL A 10 3.18 0.32 3.43
CA VAL A 10 2.54 -0.84 2.81
C VAL A 10 1.50 -0.34 1.83
N LEU A 11 1.53 -0.87 0.62
CA LEU A 11 0.48 -0.73 -0.38
C LEU A 11 -0.31 -2.02 -0.47
N ALA A 12 -1.63 -1.89 -0.59
CA ALA A 12 -2.54 -2.99 -0.89
C ALA A 12 -3.33 -2.64 -2.15
N GLU A 13 -3.19 -3.47 -3.18
CA GLU A 13 -3.85 -3.28 -4.47
C GLU A 13 -4.90 -4.37 -4.68
N THR A 14 -6.10 -3.95 -5.06
CA THR A 14 -7.22 -4.80 -5.46
C THR A 14 -7.79 -4.30 -6.78
N ASP A 15 -8.65 -5.09 -7.42
CA ASP A 15 -9.36 -4.67 -8.64
C ASP A 15 -10.28 -3.46 -8.43
N ARG A 16 -10.61 -3.12 -7.18
CA ARG A 16 -11.61 -2.09 -6.82
C ARG A 16 -10.99 -0.84 -6.21
N TYR A 17 -9.82 -0.97 -5.59
CA TYR A 17 -9.15 0.14 -4.91
C TYR A 17 -7.68 -0.17 -4.65
N VAL A 18 -6.96 0.90 -4.34
CA VAL A 18 -5.60 0.86 -3.81
C VAL A 18 -5.59 1.57 -2.47
N ALA A 19 -4.95 0.98 -1.47
CA ALA A 19 -4.78 1.54 -0.14
C ALA A 19 -3.31 1.67 0.24
N PHE A 20 -2.97 2.72 0.98
CA PHE A 20 -1.64 2.98 1.53
C PHE A 20 -1.73 3.11 3.05
N GLY A 21 -0.84 2.43 3.77
CA GLY A 21 -0.75 2.51 5.22
C GLY A 21 0.69 2.36 5.73
N SER A 22 0.94 2.66 7.00
CA SER A 22 2.24 2.41 7.63
C SER A 22 2.47 0.93 7.92
N GLU A 23 1.41 0.17 8.15
CA GLU A 23 1.43 -1.24 8.54
C GLU A 23 0.22 -1.97 7.97
N TYR A 24 0.34 -3.28 7.72
CA TYR A 24 -0.79 -4.09 7.25
C TYR A 24 -1.98 -4.06 8.23
N ARG A 25 -1.71 -4.00 9.55
CA ARG A 25 -2.77 -3.92 10.58
C ARG A 25 -3.68 -2.71 10.42
N ALA A 26 -3.21 -1.61 9.82
CA ALA A 26 -4.05 -0.45 9.54
C ALA A 26 -5.08 -0.72 8.43
N LEU A 27 -4.84 -1.74 7.59
CA LEU A 27 -5.63 -2.05 6.39
C LEU A 27 -6.60 -3.22 6.59
N VAL A 28 -6.49 -4.00 7.68
CA VAL A 28 -7.24 -5.27 7.87
C VAL A 28 -8.76 -5.13 7.87
N ASN A 29 -9.29 -3.92 8.09
CA ASN A 29 -10.73 -3.67 8.05
C ASN A 29 -11.25 -3.27 6.67
N LEU A 30 -10.37 -3.21 5.65
CA LEU A 30 -10.77 -2.89 4.29
C LEU A 30 -11.42 -4.11 3.62
N PRO A 31 -12.50 -3.91 2.85
CA PRO A 31 -13.23 -5.00 2.22
C PRO A 31 -12.34 -5.74 1.20
N GLY A 32 -12.25 -7.06 1.29
CA GLY A 32 -11.45 -7.88 0.38
C GLY A 32 -9.94 -7.66 0.48
N ILE A 33 -9.45 -7.14 1.61
CA ILE A 33 -8.01 -6.95 1.85
C ILE A 33 -7.23 -8.27 1.85
N GLU A 34 -7.90 -9.37 2.18
CA GLU A 34 -7.33 -10.73 2.17
C GLU A 34 -6.89 -11.19 0.78
N ASP A 35 -7.57 -10.72 -0.27
CA ASP A 35 -7.25 -11.01 -1.67
C ASP A 35 -6.32 -9.95 -2.30
N ALA A 36 -5.98 -8.89 -1.56
CA ALA A 36 -5.19 -7.79 -2.09
C ALA A 36 -3.74 -8.22 -2.31
N LYS A 37 -3.12 -7.70 -3.38
CA LYS A 37 -1.68 -7.75 -3.54
C LYS A 37 -1.05 -6.73 -2.58
N VAL A 38 -0.44 -7.23 -1.51
CA VAL A 38 0.20 -6.41 -0.47
C VAL A 38 1.71 -6.38 -0.66
N TRP A 39 2.31 -5.19 -0.65
CA TRP A 39 3.75 -5.01 -0.90
C TRP A 39 4.28 -3.69 -0.32
N GLU A 40 5.59 -3.59 -0.14
CA GLU A 40 6.25 -2.34 0.29
C GLU A 40 6.67 -1.49 -0.92
N PRO A 41 6.31 -0.19 -0.97
CA PRO A 41 6.77 0.70 -2.03
C PRO A 41 8.25 1.04 -1.91
N GLU A 42 8.89 1.15 -3.08
CA GLU A 42 10.28 1.57 -3.20
C GLU A 42 10.48 3.00 -2.64
N PRO A 43 11.62 3.26 -1.98
CA PRO A 43 12.00 4.60 -1.53
C PRO A 43 12.03 5.59 -2.70
N ALA A 44 11.66 6.84 -2.41
CA ALA A 44 11.65 7.94 -3.39
C ALA A 44 10.86 7.68 -4.70
N THR A 45 10.04 6.63 -4.77
CA THR A 45 9.26 6.29 -5.96
C THR A 45 7.81 6.76 -5.81
N VAL A 46 7.29 7.38 -6.86
CA VAL A 46 5.89 7.83 -6.97
C VAL A 46 5.11 6.83 -7.81
N TYR A 47 3.98 6.37 -7.27
CA TYR A 47 3.10 5.40 -7.92
C TYR A 47 1.79 6.07 -8.29
N PHE A 48 1.28 5.73 -9.48
CA PHE A 48 0.03 6.26 -10.01
C PHE A 48 -0.88 5.11 -10.40
N TRP A 49 -2.18 5.28 -10.15
CA TRP A 49 -3.22 4.37 -10.58
C TRP A 49 -4.22 5.14 -11.43
N SER A 50 -4.70 4.48 -12.49
CA SER A 50 -5.71 5.02 -13.39
C SER A 50 -7.09 4.50 -13.02
N HIS A 51 -8.12 5.20 -13.48
CA HIS A 51 -9.53 4.88 -13.24
C HIS A 51 -10.09 4.07 -14.40
#